data_AF-A0A4W3GLS8-F1
#
_entry.id   AF-A0A4W3GLS8-F1
#
_cell.length_a   1.000
_cell.length_b   1.000
_cell.length_c   1.000
_cell.angle_alpha   90.00
_cell.angle_beta   90.00
_cell.angle_gamma   90.00
#
_symmetry.space_group_name_H-M   'P 1'
#
loop_
_entity.id
_entity.type
_entity.pdbx_description
1 polymer ?
#
loop_
_entity_poly.entity_id
_entity_poly.type
_entity_poly.pdbx_seq_one_letter_code
_entity_poly.pdbx_strand_id
1 'polypeptide(L)'
;MKPSSLYSVGLRPLLYSETWARQRGVGWHRAGSDIRYYSNSRGLYSLTWTCCFPSRGDTCYLAHSYPYTYSDLQRDLLALANDPARSRYCKLRSLCHSLAGNMVYVLTITSPSARPPGQAPRKRAVVVTGRVHPGETNSSWMMKGFLEYILGGSADAQLLRDIFIFKVVPMLNPDGVIVGNYRCSLTGRDLNRNYRTVLRDAFPSVWHTRNMVKRCGHGHTQRESAGEG
;
A
#
# COMPACT_ATOMS: atom_id res chain seq x y z
N MET A 1 21.08 -5.65 9.16
CA MET A 1 19.92 -5.52 10.07
C MET A 1 19.95 -4.10 10.62
N LYS A 2 18.81 -3.42 10.86
CA LYS A 2 18.86 -2.06 11.44
C LYS A 2 19.49 -2.16 12.85
N PRO A 3 20.43 -1.28 13.22
CA PRO A 3 21.29 -1.46 14.40
C PRO A 3 20.52 -1.33 15.72
N SER A 4 19.37 -0.66 15.73
CA SER A 4 18.55 -0.46 16.93
C SER A 4 17.06 -0.32 16.58
N SER A 5 16.22 -0.61 17.57
CA SER A 5 14.77 -0.40 17.48
C SER A 5 14.43 1.07 17.69
N LEU A 6 13.45 1.59 16.95
CA LEU A 6 12.95 2.96 17.13
C LEU A 6 12.38 3.22 18.53
N TYR A 7 11.96 2.17 19.23
CA TYR A 7 11.56 2.25 20.64
C TYR A 7 12.72 2.66 21.57
N SER A 8 13.97 2.44 21.14
CA SER A 8 15.17 2.86 21.88
C SER A 8 15.41 4.37 21.80
N VAL A 9 14.74 5.06 20.87
CA VAL A 9 14.86 6.52 20.66
C VAL A 9 13.51 7.22 20.83
N GLY A 10 12.59 6.63 21.58
CA GLY A 10 11.35 7.29 22.01
C GLY A 10 10.11 7.08 21.14
N LEU A 11 10.12 6.12 20.19
CA LEU A 11 8.89 5.72 19.51
C LEU A 11 7.86 5.24 20.56
N ARG A 12 6.63 5.74 20.45
CA ARG A 12 5.51 5.34 21.31
C ARG A 12 4.57 4.37 20.59
N PRO A 13 3.96 3.38 21.27
CA PRO A 13 2.86 2.62 20.68
C PRO A 13 1.68 3.53 20.36
N LEU A 14 0.76 3.04 19.54
CA LEU A 14 -0.49 3.73 19.26
C LEU A 14 -1.61 3.14 20.08
N LEU A 15 -2.52 4.01 20.50
CA LEU A 15 -3.78 3.67 21.15
C LEU A 15 -4.94 4.19 20.30
N TYR A 16 -5.98 3.37 20.18
CA TYR A 16 -7.30 3.77 19.70
C TYR A 16 -8.33 3.43 20.76
N SER A 17 -9.19 4.38 21.08
CA SER A 17 -10.30 4.25 22.04
C SER A 17 -11.60 4.46 21.29
N GLU A 18 -12.52 3.50 21.35
CA GLU A 18 -13.83 3.63 20.68
C GLU A 18 -14.65 4.78 21.29
N THR A 19 -14.55 4.96 22.61
CA THR A 19 -15.23 6.04 23.32
C THR A 19 -14.72 7.41 22.86
N TRP A 20 -13.40 7.60 22.80
CA TRP A 20 -12.81 8.86 22.33
C TRP A 20 -13.06 9.12 20.85
N ALA A 21 -13.03 8.08 20.01
CA ALA A 21 -13.37 8.22 18.61
C ALA A 21 -14.81 8.72 18.44
N ARG A 22 -15.77 8.14 19.18
CA ARG A 22 -17.19 8.51 19.11
C ARG A 22 -17.49 9.89 19.68
N GLN A 23 -16.94 10.21 20.86
CA GLN A 23 -17.31 11.42 21.60
C GLN A 23 -16.44 12.64 21.26
N ARG A 24 -15.20 12.42 20.83
CA ARG A 24 -14.20 13.49 20.65
C ARG A 24 -13.60 13.52 19.24
N GLY A 25 -13.96 12.57 18.37
CA GLY A 25 -13.37 12.45 17.04
C GLY A 25 -11.88 12.10 17.05
N VAL A 26 -11.35 11.57 18.15
CA VAL A 26 -9.92 11.25 18.28
C VAL A 26 -9.67 9.84 17.77
N GLY A 27 -8.91 9.72 16.68
CA GLY A 27 -8.47 8.45 16.13
C GLY A 27 -7.24 7.87 16.84
N TRP A 28 -6.46 7.07 16.09
CA TRP A 28 -5.18 6.54 16.55
C TRP A 28 -4.26 7.68 16.98
N HIS A 29 -3.65 7.56 18.16
CA HIS A 29 -2.70 8.54 18.67
C HIS A 29 -1.57 7.86 19.44
N ARG A 30 -0.41 8.51 19.50
CA ARG A 30 0.76 7.98 20.21
C ARG A 30 0.53 8.09 21.71
N ALA A 31 0.64 6.97 22.41
CA ALA A 31 0.34 6.86 23.83
C ALA A 31 1.40 6.04 24.57
N GLY A 32 1.39 6.16 25.90
CA GLY A 32 2.26 5.41 26.80
C GLY A 32 3.53 6.15 27.23
N SER A 33 4.06 5.70 28.36
CA SER A 33 5.26 6.20 29.03
C SER A 33 6.21 5.03 29.37
N ASP A 34 7.38 5.35 29.94
CA ASP A 34 8.32 4.37 30.49
C ASP A 34 8.74 3.28 29.49
N ILE A 35 8.91 3.70 28.23
CA ILE A 35 9.21 2.81 27.13
C ILE A 35 10.65 2.32 27.24
N ARG A 36 10.84 1.00 27.27
CA ARG A 36 12.16 0.37 27.28
C ARG A 36 12.22 -0.73 26.24
N TYR A 37 13.31 -0.74 25.48
CA TYR A 37 13.65 -1.83 24.57
C TYR A 37 15.04 -2.34 24.92
N TYR A 38 15.14 -3.60 25.37
CA TYR A 38 16.39 -4.13 25.93
C TYR A 38 16.50 -5.65 25.71
N SER A 39 17.72 -6.18 25.77
CA SER A 39 17.95 -7.62 25.84
C SER A 39 17.71 -8.10 27.27
N ASN A 40 16.82 -9.07 27.45
CA ASN A 40 16.53 -9.66 28.75
C ASN A 40 17.52 -10.78 29.11
N SER A 41 17.39 -11.32 30.32
CA SER A 41 18.26 -12.38 30.85
C SER A 41 18.22 -13.69 30.04
N ARG A 42 17.24 -13.87 29.16
CA ARG A 42 17.11 -15.04 28.27
C ARG A 42 17.74 -14.81 26.89
N GLY A 43 18.43 -13.67 26.69
CA GLY A 43 19.00 -13.30 25.39
C GLY A 43 17.94 -12.91 24.35
N LEU A 44 16.69 -12.66 24.76
CA LEU A 44 15.61 -12.19 23.90
C LEU A 44 15.42 -10.69 24.07
N TYR A 45 14.95 -10.00 23.04
CA TYR A 45 14.60 -8.59 23.17
C TYR A 45 13.19 -8.42 23.74
N SER A 46 13.06 -7.53 24.73
CA SER A 46 11.80 -7.17 25.38
C SER A 46 11.48 -5.70 25.12
N LEU A 47 10.21 -5.43 24.79
CA LEU A 47 9.62 -4.10 24.76
C LEU A 47 8.64 -3.97 25.93
N THR A 48 8.84 -2.97 26.79
CA THR A 48 7.92 -2.64 27.90
C THR A 48 7.48 -1.19 27.81
N TRP A 49 6.25 -0.90 28.21
CA TRP A 49 5.71 0.46 28.33
C TRP A 49 4.56 0.47 29.33
N THR A 50 4.27 1.63 29.91
CA THR A 50 3.09 1.89 30.74
C THR A 50 2.04 2.58 29.89
N CYS A 51 0.76 2.22 30.03
CA CYS A 51 -0.34 2.85 29.31
C CYS A 51 -1.53 3.10 30.24
N CYS A 52 -2.09 4.32 30.18
CA CYS A 52 -3.33 4.66 30.86
C CYS A 52 -4.49 4.60 29.87
N PHE A 53 -5.50 3.78 30.15
CA PHE A 53 -6.70 3.71 29.34
C PHE A 53 -7.64 4.88 29.67
N PRO A 54 -8.24 5.52 28.66
CA PRO A 54 -8.86 6.82 28.82
C PRO A 54 -10.25 6.81 29.45
N SER A 55 -10.93 5.67 29.46
CA SER A 55 -12.33 5.58 29.88
C SER A 55 -12.63 4.20 30.47
N ARG A 56 -13.40 4.19 31.57
CA ARG A 56 -13.86 2.94 32.21
C ARG A 56 -14.86 2.24 31.30
N GLY A 57 -14.68 0.93 31.09
CA GLY A 57 -15.57 0.13 30.24
C GLY A 57 -15.40 0.35 28.74
N ASP A 58 -14.29 1.00 28.33
CA ASP A 58 -14.00 1.26 26.93
C ASP A 58 -13.33 0.05 26.25
N THR A 59 -13.51 -0.05 24.93
CA THR A 59 -12.75 -0.98 24.10
C THR A 59 -11.59 -0.22 23.47
N CYS A 60 -10.37 -0.65 23.78
CA CYS A 60 -9.14 -0.02 23.33
C CYS A 60 -8.29 -0.99 22.50
N TYR A 61 -7.63 -0.45 21.48
CA TYR A 61 -6.73 -1.21 20.60
C TYR A 61 -5.33 -0.60 20.64
N LEU A 62 -4.32 -1.46 20.59
CA LEU A 62 -2.91 -1.07 20.52
C LEU A 62 -2.32 -1.46 19.18
N ALA A 63 -1.48 -0.60 18.61
CA ALA A 63 -0.80 -0.88 17.35
C ALA A 63 0.65 -0.38 17.34
N HIS A 64 1.49 -1.04 16.55
CA HIS A 64 2.89 -0.64 16.35
C HIS A 64 2.99 0.65 15.49
N SER A 65 2.23 0.69 14.40
CA SER A 65 2.20 1.79 13.42
C SER A 65 0.76 2.12 13.05
N TYR A 66 0.53 3.31 12.50
CA TYR A 66 -0.82 3.76 12.12
C TYR A 66 -1.41 2.76 11.14
N PRO A 67 -2.47 2.02 11.52
CA PRO A 67 -2.98 0.97 10.66
C PRO A 67 -3.47 1.55 9.34
N TYR A 68 -3.31 0.76 8.30
CA TYR A 68 -3.95 0.98 7.00
C TYR A 68 -4.28 -0.41 6.50
N THR A 69 -5.56 -0.75 6.57
CA THR A 69 -6.09 -2.09 6.30
C THR A 69 -6.30 -2.31 4.81
N TYR A 70 -6.58 -3.56 4.42
CA TYR A 70 -6.97 -3.85 3.05
C TYR A 70 -8.35 -3.23 2.71
N SER A 71 -9.30 -3.22 3.65
CA SER A 71 -10.59 -2.55 3.46
C SER A 71 -10.45 -1.02 3.34
N ASP A 72 -9.49 -0.40 4.02
CA ASP A 72 -9.16 1.02 3.82
C ASP A 72 -8.70 1.28 2.38
N LEU A 73 -7.82 0.41 1.85
CA LEU A 73 -7.42 0.48 0.44
C LEU A 73 -8.62 0.38 -0.48
N GLN A 74 -9.46 -0.63 -0.29
CA GLN A 74 -10.62 -0.88 -1.15
C GLN A 74 -11.57 0.31 -1.15
N ARG A 75 -11.86 0.88 0.03
CA ARG A 75 -12.68 2.10 0.16
C ARG A 75 -12.06 3.28 -0.57
N ASP A 76 -10.77 3.54 -0.36
CA ASP A 76 -10.06 4.66 -1.00
C ASP A 76 -10.06 4.49 -2.53
N LEU A 77 -9.79 3.29 -3.03
CA LEU A 77 -9.80 2.99 -4.47
C LEU A 77 -11.20 3.07 -5.09
N LEU A 78 -12.23 2.61 -4.37
CA LEU A 78 -13.62 2.70 -4.81
C LEU A 78 -14.06 4.16 -4.93
N ALA A 79 -13.71 5.00 -3.94
CA ALA A 79 -13.97 6.44 -4.00
C ALA A 79 -13.29 7.08 -5.21
N LEU A 80 -12.04 6.72 -5.52
CA LEU A 80 -11.32 7.20 -6.70
C LEU A 80 -11.96 6.73 -8.01
N ALA A 81 -12.43 5.48 -8.09
CA ALA A 81 -13.05 4.92 -9.28
C ALA A 81 -14.42 5.56 -9.57
N ASN A 82 -15.16 5.91 -8.53
CA ASN A 82 -16.48 6.53 -8.64
C ASN A 82 -16.43 8.05 -8.88
N ASP A 83 -15.26 8.69 -8.81
CA ASP A 83 -15.09 10.10 -9.15
C ASP A 83 -15.09 10.27 -10.69
N PRO A 84 -16.08 10.97 -11.28
CA PRO A 84 -16.18 11.14 -12.74
C PRO A 84 -15.02 11.94 -13.34
N ALA A 85 -14.40 12.85 -12.59
CA ALA A 85 -13.27 13.62 -13.08
C ALA A 85 -12.00 12.76 -13.11
N ARG A 86 -11.75 12.00 -12.03
CA ARG A 86 -10.54 11.16 -11.90
C ARG A 86 -10.57 9.92 -12.80
N SER A 87 -11.74 9.30 -12.97
CA SER A 87 -11.91 8.09 -13.81
C SER A 87 -11.62 8.30 -15.30
N ARG A 88 -11.55 9.56 -15.77
CA ARG A 88 -11.14 9.93 -17.13
C ARG A 88 -9.68 9.59 -17.43
N TYR A 89 -8.80 9.74 -16.44
CA TYR A 89 -7.36 9.52 -16.57
C TYR A 89 -6.83 8.44 -15.63
N CYS A 90 -7.70 7.77 -14.87
CA CYS A 90 -7.34 6.67 -13.98
C CYS A 90 -8.19 5.43 -14.30
N LYS A 91 -7.54 4.32 -14.62
CA LYS A 91 -8.19 3.01 -14.80
C LYS A 91 -7.72 2.04 -13.72
N LEU A 92 -8.63 1.64 -12.86
CA LEU A 92 -8.44 0.62 -11.83
C LEU A 92 -8.74 -0.77 -12.41
N ARG A 93 -7.82 -1.73 -12.23
CA ARG A 93 -7.99 -3.14 -12.62
C ARG A 93 -7.42 -4.07 -11.54
N SER A 94 -7.76 -5.34 -11.62
CA SER A 94 -7.04 -6.40 -10.90
C SER A 94 -5.77 -6.76 -11.70
N LEU A 95 -4.61 -6.74 -11.04
CA LEU A 95 -3.36 -7.23 -11.60
C LEU A 95 -3.31 -8.76 -11.55
N CYS A 96 -3.75 -9.33 -10.42
CA CYS A 96 -3.84 -10.75 -10.13
C CYS A 96 -4.62 -10.95 -8.81
N HIS A 97 -4.85 -12.20 -8.44
CA HIS A 97 -5.23 -12.56 -7.09
C HIS A 97 -3.99 -12.99 -6.30
N SER A 98 -3.97 -12.68 -5.01
CA SER A 98 -2.95 -13.14 -4.06
C SER A 98 -3.08 -14.64 -3.76
N LEU A 99 -2.25 -15.17 -2.88
CA LEU A 99 -2.29 -16.60 -2.53
C LEU A 99 -3.62 -16.98 -1.88
N ALA A 100 -4.17 -16.12 -1.02
CA ALA A 100 -5.48 -16.32 -0.39
C ALA A 100 -6.66 -15.80 -1.25
N GLY A 101 -6.43 -15.45 -2.52
CA GLY A 101 -7.50 -15.01 -3.42
C GLY A 101 -7.90 -13.54 -3.29
N ASN A 102 -7.18 -12.71 -2.52
CA ASN A 102 -7.45 -11.28 -2.45
C ASN A 102 -6.98 -10.55 -3.72
N MET A 103 -7.73 -9.56 -4.17
CA MET A 103 -7.32 -8.77 -5.34
C MET A 103 -6.04 -7.97 -5.06
N VAL A 104 -5.10 -8.04 -6.00
CA VAL A 104 -3.95 -7.14 -6.04
C VAL A 104 -4.26 -6.09 -7.11
N TYR A 105 -4.58 -4.88 -6.69
CA TYR A 105 -5.00 -3.82 -7.60
C TYR A 105 -3.85 -3.20 -8.38
N VAL A 106 -4.12 -2.76 -9.61
CA VAL A 106 -3.24 -1.88 -10.39
C VAL A 106 -4.05 -0.72 -10.96
N LEU A 107 -3.51 0.49 -10.81
CA LEU A 107 -4.03 1.70 -11.44
C LEU A 107 -3.16 2.07 -12.63
N THR A 108 -3.78 2.37 -13.76
CA THR A 108 -3.13 3.02 -14.90
C THR A 108 -3.56 4.47 -14.95
N ILE A 109 -2.60 5.39 -14.75
CA ILE A 109 -2.87 6.83 -14.65
C ILE A 109 -2.15 7.56 -15.78
N THR A 110 -2.89 8.22 -16.66
CA THR A 110 -2.39 9.02 -17.79
C THR A 110 -3.53 9.85 -18.35
N SER A 111 -3.23 11.07 -18.81
CA SER A 111 -4.20 11.83 -19.60
C SER A 111 -4.54 11.09 -20.90
N PRO A 112 -5.81 11.09 -21.34
CA PRO A 112 -6.21 10.56 -22.64
C PRO A 112 -5.42 11.24 -23.76
N SER A 113 -5.06 10.50 -24.80
CA SER A 113 -4.50 11.13 -26.00
C SER A 113 -5.63 11.72 -26.83
N ALA A 114 -5.46 12.96 -27.30
CA ALA A 114 -6.33 13.55 -28.31
C ALA A 114 -6.14 12.89 -29.69
N ARG A 115 -5.04 12.15 -29.90
CA ARG A 115 -4.77 11.44 -31.14
C ARG A 115 -5.39 10.03 -31.10
N PRO A 116 -5.84 9.51 -32.25
CA PRO A 116 -6.41 8.17 -32.33
C PRO A 116 -5.40 7.09 -31.88
N PRO A 117 -5.89 5.93 -31.42
CA PRO A 117 -5.05 4.77 -31.10
C PRO A 117 -4.13 4.45 -32.29
N GLY A 118 -2.82 4.28 -32.05
CA GLY A 118 -1.83 4.11 -33.12
C GLY A 118 -0.96 5.34 -33.38
N GLN A 119 -1.47 6.55 -33.14
CA GLN A 119 -0.78 7.81 -33.46
C GLN A 119 -0.43 8.66 -32.23
N ALA A 120 -0.84 8.21 -31.05
CA ALA A 120 -0.47 8.82 -29.79
C ALA A 120 1.05 8.67 -29.54
N PRO A 121 1.77 9.74 -29.15
CA PRO A 121 3.18 9.64 -28.83
C PRO A 121 3.42 8.63 -27.71
N ARG A 122 4.50 7.85 -27.84
CA ARG A 122 4.90 6.87 -26.82
C ARG A 122 5.30 7.59 -25.54
N LYS A 123 4.45 7.49 -24.51
CA LYS A 123 4.76 7.96 -23.16
C LYS A 123 5.64 6.94 -22.43
N ARG A 124 6.59 7.43 -21.63
CA ARG A 124 7.38 6.58 -20.73
C ARG A 124 6.50 6.10 -19.58
N ALA A 125 6.74 4.87 -19.13
CA ALA A 125 6.05 4.30 -17.98
C ALA A 125 6.81 4.59 -16.69
N VAL A 126 6.08 4.98 -15.64
CA VAL A 126 6.59 5.09 -14.27
C VAL A 126 5.85 4.06 -13.43
N VAL A 127 6.58 3.14 -12.80
CA VAL A 127 5.98 2.08 -11.97
C VAL A 127 6.18 2.41 -10.50
N VAL A 128 5.08 2.47 -9.75
CA VAL A 128 5.08 2.76 -8.31
C VAL A 128 4.43 1.61 -7.58
N THR A 129 5.12 1.02 -6.61
CA THR A 129 4.60 -0.12 -5.85
C THR A 129 4.69 0.14 -4.35
N GLY A 130 3.68 -0.26 -3.60
CA GLY A 130 3.61 -0.11 -2.15
C GLY A 130 3.39 -1.43 -1.42
N ARG A 131 3.73 -1.42 -0.13
CA ARG A 131 3.30 -2.43 0.85
C ARG A 131 3.66 -3.88 0.48
N VAL A 132 4.91 -4.08 0.04
CA VAL A 132 5.47 -5.43 -0.17
C VAL A 132 5.68 -6.16 1.16
N HIS A 133 6.15 -5.45 2.18
CA HIS A 133 6.12 -5.90 3.56
C HIS A 133 4.84 -5.39 4.24
N PRO A 134 4.03 -6.26 4.85
CA PRO A 134 2.72 -5.84 5.32
C PRO A 134 2.75 -4.93 6.56
N GLY A 135 3.76 -5.03 7.42
CA GLY A 135 3.90 -4.20 8.62
C GLY A 135 4.36 -2.76 8.37
N GLU A 136 4.82 -2.44 7.14
CA GLU A 136 5.35 -1.12 6.77
C GLU A 136 4.21 -0.16 6.38
N THR A 137 3.34 0.18 7.33
CA THR A 137 2.08 0.88 7.05
C THR A 137 2.21 2.27 6.47
N ASN A 138 3.33 2.93 6.76
CA ASN A 138 3.69 4.21 6.19
C ASN A 138 3.67 4.19 4.65
N SER A 139 3.99 3.07 4.00
CA SER A 139 3.97 3.01 2.53
C SER A 139 2.57 3.20 1.96
N SER A 140 1.53 2.74 2.66
CA SER A 140 0.14 2.88 2.17
C SER A 140 -0.38 4.30 2.37
N TRP A 141 -0.04 4.95 3.48
CA TRP A 141 -0.33 6.37 3.68
C TRP A 141 0.38 7.25 2.64
N MET A 142 1.65 6.96 2.34
CA MET A 142 2.36 7.62 1.25
C MET A 142 1.71 7.37 -0.10
N MET A 143 1.27 6.14 -0.36
CA MET A 143 0.58 5.79 -1.60
C MET A 143 -0.76 6.53 -1.74
N LYS A 144 -1.51 6.68 -0.63
CA LYS A 144 -2.74 7.47 -0.61
C LYS A 144 -2.48 8.92 -1.02
N GLY A 145 -1.51 9.58 -0.37
CA GLY A 145 -1.12 10.96 -0.72
C GLY A 145 -0.61 11.08 -2.17
N PHE A 146 0.17 10.10 -2.64
CA PHE A 146 0.61 10.05 -4.04
C PHE A 146 -0.58 9.98 -5.00
N LEU A 147 -1.55 9.10 -4.75
CA LEU A 147 -2.74 8.96 -5.57
C LEU A 147 -3.61 10.23 -5.55
N GLU A 148 -3.80 10.84 -4.37
CA GLU A 148 -4.53 12.10 -4.23
C GLU A 148 -3.87 13.24 -5.02
N TYR A 149 -2.54 13.34 -4.98
CA TYR A 149 -1.79 14.35 -5.72
C TYR A 149 -1.81 14.09 -7.24
N ILE A 150 -1.42 12.90 -7.68
CA ILE A 150 -1.30 12.61 -9.12
C ILE A 150 -2.66 12.52 -9.81
N LEU A 151 -3.76 12.38 -9.07
CA LEU A 151 -5.13 12.48 -9.57
C LEU A 151 -5.77 13.85 -9.27
N GLY A 152 -5.01 14.79 -8.71
CA GLY A 152 -5.45 16.13 -8.41
C GLY A 152 -5.46 17.05 -9.63
N GLY A 153 -6.00 18.25 -9.41
CA GLY A 153 -6.13 19.30 -10.43
C GLY A 153 -4.91 20.20 -10.60
N SER A 154 -3.80 19.98 -9.88
CA SER A 154 -2.62 20.85 -10.00
C SER A 154 -2.00 20.80 -11.40
N ALA A 155 -1.39 21.90 -11.84
CA ALA A 155 -0.73 21.98 -13.14
C ALA A 155 0.39 20.93 -13.27
N ASP A 156 1.17 20.72 -12.22
CA ASP A 156 2.22 19.70 -12.18
C ASP A 156 1.66 18.28 -12.32
N ALA A 157 0.57 17.95 -11.63
CA ALA A 157 -0.05 16.64 -11.74
C ALA A 157 -0.61 16.40 -13.15
N GLN A 158 -1.21 17.43 -13.77
CA GLN A 158 -1.65 17.39 -15.17
C GLN A 158 -0.47 17.15 -16.11
N LEU A 159 0.60 17.94 -15.99
CA LEU A 159 1.81 17.80 -16.80
C LEU A 159 2.42 16.39 -16.68
N LEU A 160 2.53 15.85 -15.45
CA LEU A 160 3.02 14.49 -15.21
C LEU A 160 2.16 13.44 -15.91
N ARG A 161 0.82 13.56 -15.85
CA ARG A 161 -0.11 12.66 -16.55
C ARG A 161 -0.06 12.83 -18.08
N ASP A 162 0.31 14.00 -18.58
CA ASP A 162 0.46 14.27 -20.00
C ASP A 162 1.72 13.63 -20.57
N ILE A 163 2.81 13.54 -19.80
CA ILE A 163 4.10 13.03 -20.28
C ILE A 163 4.39 11.56 -19.90
N PHE A 164 3.77 11.04 -18.83
CA PHE A 164 3.99 9.68 -18.33
C PHE A 164 2.72 8.83 -18.27
N ILE A 165 2.92 7.51 -18.31
CA ILE A 165 1.92 6.52 -17.89
C ILE A 165 2.35 5.98 -16.54
N PHE A 166 1.59 6.24 -15.48
CA PHE A 166 1.86 5.63 -14.18
C PHE A 166 1.16 4.28 -14.07
N LYS A 167 1.91 3.24 -13.68
CA LYS A 167 1.38 1.95 -13.26
C LYS A 167 1.58 1.82 -11.75
N VAL A 168 0.50 1.89 -11.00
CA VAL A 168 0.55 1.97 -9.54
C VAL A 168 -0.04 0.72 -8.93
N VAL A 169 0.74 -0.01 -8.13
CA VAL A 169 0.30 -1.17 -7.34
C VAL A 169 0.34 -0.77 -5.86
N PRO A 170 -0.78 -0.31 -5.28
CA PRO A 170 -0.75 0.32 -3.96
C PRO A 170 -0.45 -0.65 -2.81
N MET A 171 -0.75 -1.94 -3.00
CA MET A 171 -0.50 -2.98 -2.01
C MET A 171 -0.14 -4.30 -2.68
N LEU A 172 1.12 -4.72 -2.54
CA LEU A 172 1.62 -5.98 -3.10
C LEU A 172 1.32 -7.22 -2.24
N ASN A 173 1.05 -7.04 -0.93
CA ASN A 173 0.88 -8.13 0.01
C ASN A 173 -0.41 -8.00 0.83
N PRO A 174 -1.59 -8.03 0.20
CA PRO A 174 -2.87 -7.90 0.91
C PRO A 174 -3.07 -9.00 1.95
N ASP A 175 -2.68 -10.25 1.64
CA ASP A 175 -2.82 -11.38 2.56
C ASP A 175 -2.04 -11.17 3.85
N GLY A 176 -0.77 -10.78 3.74
CA GLY A 176 0.06 -10.49 4.90
C GLY A 176 -0.48 -9.30 5.71
N VAL A 177 -1.15 -8.34 5.07
CA VAL A 177 -1.78 -7.21 5.78
C VAL A 177 -2.98 -7.71 6.59
N ILE A 178 -3.82 -8.54 5.99
CA ILE A 178 -5.03 -9.09 6.63
C ILE A 178 -4.68 -9.94 7.86
N VAL A 179 -3.64 -10.79 7.77
CA VAL A 179 -3.26 -11.68 8.89
C VAL A 179 -2.32 -11.02 9.92
N GLY A 180 -1.92 -9.75 9.71
CA GLY A 180 -1.06 -9.03 10.64
C GLY A 180 0.43 -9.41 10.60
N ASN A 181 0.92 -9.95 9.48
CA ASN A 181 2.35 -10.21 9.29
C ASN A 181 3.15 -8.91 9.24
N TYR A 182 4.40 -8.94 9.70
CA TYR A 182 5.29 -7.78 9.52
C TYR A 182 6.01 -7.78 8.17
N ARG A 183 6.60 -8.91 7.76
CA ARG A 183 7.52 -8.97 6.61
C ARG A 183 7.08 -9.90 5.49
N CYS A 184 6.62 -11.09 5.82
CA CYS A 184 6.42 -12.17 4.86
C CYS A 184 4.99 -12.24 4.31
N SER A 185 4.84 -12.85 3.13
CA SER A 185 3.55 -13.36 2.63
C SER A 185 3.10 -14.60 3.41
N LEU A 186 1.95 -15.17 3.05
CA LEU A 186 1.43 -16.42 3.62
C LEU A 186 2.31 -17.65 3.36
N THR A 187 3.21 -17.59 2.37
CA THR A 187 4.20 -18.66 2.16
C THR A 187 5.36 -18.59 3.17
N GLY A 188 5.33 -17.67 4.12
CA GLY A 188 6.42 -17.43 5.08
C GLY A 188 7.67 -16.82 4.46
N ARG A 189 7.59 -16.30 3.21
CA ARG A 189 8.74 -15.75 2.48
C ARG A 189 8.62 -14.25 2.26
N ASP A 190 9.77 -13.59 2.17
CA ASP A 190 9.89 -12.17 1.85
C ASP A 190 9.65 -11.94 0.34
N LEU A 191 8.54 -11.29 -0.03
CA LEU A 191 8.20 -10.99 -1.42
C LEU A 191 9.28 -10.12 -2.10
N ASN A 192 9.93 -9.22 -1.37
CA ASN A 192 10.99 -8.35 -1.86
C ASN A 192 12.33 -9.09 -2.08
N ARG A 193 12.36 -10.42 -1.91
CA ARG A 193 13.46 -11.30 -2.30
C ARG A 193 13.07 -12.26 -3.43
N ASN A 194 11.84 -12.18 -3.92
CA ASN A 194 11.26 -13.16 -4.85
C ASN A 194 10.82 -12.56 -6.20
N TYR A 195 11.24 -11.33 -6.55
CA TYR A 195 10.94 -10.76 -7.88
C TYR A 195 11.47 -11.58 -9.06
N ARG A 196 12.52 -12.40 -8.87
CA ARG A 196 13.07 -13.27 -9.93
C ARG A 196 12.43 -14.67 -9.98
N THR A 197 11.43 -14.93 -9.14
CA THR A 197 10.79 -16.25 -9.05
C THR A 197 10.16 -16.68 -10.38
N VAL A 198 10.15 -17.99 -10.61
CA VAL A 198 9.39 -18.66 -11.67
C VAL A 198 8.05 -19.20 -11.15
N LEU A 199 7.88 -19.26 -9.82
CA LEU A 199 6.71 -19.82 -9.15
C LEU A 199 5.59 -18.77 -9.08
N ARG A 200 4.82 -18.66 -10.17
CA ARG A 200 3.69 -17.74 -10.27
C ARG A 200 2.70 -17.91 -9.12
N ASP A 201 2.28 -19.15 -8.85
CA ASP A 201 1.16 -19.42 -7.93
C ASP A 201 1.55 -19.20 -6.46
N ALA A 202 2.82 -19.38 -6.11
CA ALA A 202 3.35 -19.09 -4.77
C ALA A 202 3.60 -17.59 -4.54
N PHE A 203 3.87 -16.83 -5.61
CA PHE A 203 4.26 -15.42 -5.53
C PHE A 203 3.55 -14.54 -6.58
N PRO A 204 2.20 -14.59 -6.67
CA PRO A 204 1.48 -14.00 -7.79
C PRO A 204 1.72 -12.50 -7.90
N SER A 205 1.64 -11.74 -6.80
CA SER A 205 1.75 -10.28 -6.83
C SER A 205 3.07 -9.76 -7.41
N VAL A 206 4.21 -10.30 -6.97
CA VAL A 206 5.53 -9.90 -7.47
C VAL A 206 5.83 -10.46 -8.86
N TRP A 207 5.34 -11.66 -9.18
CA TRP A 207 5.49 -12.26 -10.51
C TRP A 207 4.75 -11.44 -11.58
N HIS A 208 3.47 -11.12 -11.33
CA HIS A 208 2.65 -10.32 -12.24
C HIS A 208 3.17 -8.88 -12.33
N THR A 209 3.61 -8.28 -11.22
CA THR A 209 4.23 -6.95 -11.21
C THR A 209 5.49 -6.91 -12.07
N ARG A 210 6.38 -7.89 -11.94
CA ARG A 210 7.60 -7.99 -12.78
C ARG A 210 7.24 -8.07 -14.26
N ASN A 211 6.25 -8.88 -14.62
CA ASN A 211 5.86 -9.05 -16.01
C ASN A 211 5.20 -7.78 -16.57
N MET A 212 4.41 -7.06 -15.76
CA MET A 212 3.92 -5.72 -16.09
C MET A 212 5.08 -4.75 -16.36
N VAL A 213 6.10 -4.72 -15.51
CA VAL A 213 7.30 -3.89 -15.70
C VAL A 213 8.02 -4.24 -17.01
N LYS A 214 8.19 -5.54 -17.31
CA LYS A 214 8.79 -5.99 -18.58
C LYS A 214 7.99 -5.52 -19.80
N ARG A 215 6.65 -5.61 -19.76
CA ARG A 215 5.77 -5.11 -20.84
C ARG A 215 5.89 -3.59 -21.03
N CYS A 216 6.06 -2.84 -19.93
CA CYS A 216 6.29 -1.40 -19.99
C CYS A 216 7.64 -1.05 -20.64
N GLY A 217 8.69 -1.85 -20.37
CA GLY A 217 10.04 -1.63 -20.89
C GLY A 217 10.23 -1.94 -22.38
N HIS A 218 9.47 -2.87 -22.94
CA HIS A 218 9.57 -3.24 -24.36
C HIS A 218 8.71 -2.36 -25.30
N GLY A 219 8.16 -1.26 -24.77
CA GLY A 219 7.22 -0.39 -25.47
C GLY A 219 5.84 -1.06 -25.57
N HIS A 220 4.81 -0.35 -25.14
CA HIS A 220 3.41 -0.78 -25.24
C HIS A 220 3.10 -1.31 -26.66
N THR A 221 3.02 -2.63 -26.83
CA THR A 221 2.29 -3.24 -27.94
C THR A 221 0.82 -3.09 -27.61
N GLN A 222 0.10 -2.37 -28.46
CA GLN A 222 -1.32 -2.09 -28.34
C GLN A 222 -2.15 -3.37 -28.47
N ARG A 223 -2.32 -4.16 -27.40
CA ARG A 223 -3.18 -5.35 -27.44
C ARG A 223 -4.18 -5.51 -26.30
N GLU A 224 -4.20 -4.69 -25.25
CA GLU A 224 -5.08 -4.94 -24.09
C GLU A 224 -6.41 -4.13 -24.09
N SER A 225 -6.90 -3.73 -25.27
CA SER A 225 -8.26 -3.15 -25.46
C SER A 225 -9.22 -4.06 -26.23
N ALA A 226 -8.85 -5.31 -26.49
CA ALA A 226 -9.75 -6.30 -27.10
C ALA A 226 -9.75 -7.59 -26.28
N GLY A 227 -10.84 -7.81 -25.55
CA GLY A 227 -11.35 -9.12 -25.15
C GLY A 227 -10.49 -9.98 -24.21
N GLU A 228 -10.88 -10.04 -22.94
CA GLU A 228 -10.90 -11.30 -22.20
C GLU A 228 -12.27 -11.36 -21.52
N GLY A 229 -13.11 -12.27 -22.02
CA GLY A 229 -14.33 -12.71 -21.34
C GLY A 229 -14.04 -13.81 -20.33
#